data_AF-A0A956P2C2-F1
#
_entry.id   AF-A0A956P2C2-F1
#
_cell.length_a   1.000
_cell.length_b   1.000
_cell.length_c   1.000
_cell.angle_alpha   90.00
_cell.angle_beta   90.00
_cell.angle_gamma   90.00
#
_symmetry.space_group_name_H-M   'P 1'
#
loop_
_entity.id
_entity.type
_entity.pdbx_description
1 polymer ?
#
loop_
_entity_poly.entity_id
_entity_poly.type
_entity_poly.pdbx_seq_one_letter_code
_entity_poly.pdbx_strand_id
1 'polypeptide(L)'
;NDWSARDLQAWEYQPLGPFLAKNFASTLSPWIVTADALRPYRVSMPERPVGDPAPLPYLQVPDDHTWALELDVLLRTAAMRERGDAPFRISRARFDRAMYWSPAQLVTHHASNGCILSAGDLLGTGTISTPEPEGRGCLLERTWRGRDPIAMPDGTERRFLEDGDEVTLVGRAVAPGRPSLGFGRCTGVVLPA
;
A
#
# COMPACT_ATOMS: atom_id res chain seq x y z
N ASN A 1 -6.45 -1.73 -1.61
CA ASN A 1 -6.57 -0.28 -1.77
C ASN A 1 -7.52 0.23 -0.70
N ASP A 2 -6.99 0.98 0.26
CA ASP A 2 -7.75 1.65 1.32
C ASP A 2 -8.09 3.07 0.85
N TRP A 3 -9.24 3.21 0.20
CA TRP A 3 -9.67 4.48 -0.43
C TRP A 3 -9.90 5.55 0.63
N SER A 4 -9.60 6.80 0.31
CA SER A 4 -9.56 7.86 1.34
C SER A 4 -10.02 9.23 0.85
N ALA A 5 -11.02 9.80 1.51
CA ALA A 5 -11.45 11.20 1.33
C ALA A 5 -10.69 12.12 2.30
N ARG A 6 -9.62 12.77 1.83
CA ARG A 6 -8.60 13.40 2.71
C ARG A 6 -9.07 14.68 3.39
N ASP A 7 -9.93 15.43 2.73
CA ASP A 7 -10.61 16.60 3.26
C ASP A 7 -11.55 16.23 4.42
N LEU A 8 -12.43 15.23 4.20
CA LEU A 8 -13.30 14.70 5.23
C LEU A 8 -12.50 14.12 6.40
N GLN A 9 -11.44 13.35 6.10
CA GLN A 9 -10.57 12.77 7.12
C GLN A 9 -9.94 13.84 8.00
N ALA A 10 -9.47 14.96 7.43
CA ALA A 10 -8.84 16.04 8.16
C ALA A 10 -9.81 16.72 9.15
N TRP A 11 -11.09 16.77 8.81
CA TRP A 11 -12.14 17.31 9.68
C TRP A 11 -12.54 16.34 10.79
N GLU A 12 -12.73 15.05 10.49
CA GLU A 12 -13.34 14.10 11.43
C GLU A 12 -12.36 13.42 12.39
N TYR A 13 -11.07 13.29 12.03
CA TYR A 13 -10.21 12.29 12.69
C TYR A 13 -9.82 12.61 14.13
N GLN A 14 -10.02 13.85 14.58
CA GLN A 14 -9.69 14.25 15.95
C GLN A 14 -10.92 14.15 16.85
N PRO A 15 -10.84 13.46 18.00
CA PRO A 15 -9.70 12.71 18.56
C PRO A 15 -9.72 11.19 18.26
N LEU A 16 -10.75 10.69 17.57
CA LEU A 16 -11.08 9.25 17.58
C LEU A 16 -10.48 8.45 16.41
N GLY A 17 -9.79 9.12 15.49
CA GLY A 17 -9.22 8.53 14.29
C GLY A 17 -10.16 8.56 13.07
N PRO A 18 -9.68 8.11 11.91
CA PRO A 18 -10.43 8.11 10.66
C PRO A 18 -11.68 7.23 10.71
N PHE A 19 -12.78 7.67 10.09
CA PHE A 19 -14.03 6.92 10.08
C PHE A 19 -14.73 6.96 8.71
N LEU A 20 -15.59 7.97 8.45
CA LEU A 20 -16.36 8.07 7.20
C LEU A 20 -15.46 8.27 5.99
N ALA A 21 -14.31 8.92 6.19
CA ALA A 21 -13.32 9.11 5.15
C ALA A 21 -12.63 7.82 4.69
N LYS A 22 -12.91 6.67 5.32
CA LYS A 22 -12.27 5.37 5.06
C LYS A 22 -13.26 4.22 4.84
N ASN A 23 -14.41 4.26 5.52
CA ASN A 23 -15.36 3.14 5.51
C ASN A 23 -16.23 3.07 4.23
N PHE A 24 -16.10 4.02 3.30
CA PHE A 24 -16.88 4.03 2.06
C PHE A 24 -16.42 2.98 1.04
N ALA A 25 -15.12 2.63 1.02
CA ALA A 25 -14.60 1.59 0.15
C ALA A 25 -13.21 1.08 0.58
N SER A 26 -13.05 -0.24 0.57
CA SER A 26 -11.74 -0.90 0.60
C SER A 26 -11.75 -2.06 -0.40
N THR A 27 -10.76 -2.10 -1.28
CA THR A 27 -10.66 -3.12 -2.35
C THR A 27 -9.48 -4.04 -2.10
N LEU A 28 -9.67 -5.35 -2.30
CA LEU A 28 -8.61 -6.36 -2.21
C LEU A 28 -8.45 -7.05 -3.57
N SER A 29 -7.25 -7.57 -3.84
CA SER A 29 -7.07 -8.52 -4.94
C SER A 29 -7.78 -9.83 -4.62
N PRO A 30 -8.29 -10.56 -5.63
CA PRO A 30 -9.09 -11.77 -5.39
C PRO A 30 -8.27 -12.99 -4.95
N TRP A 31 -6.94 -12.97 -5.13
CA TRP A 31 -6.07 -14.11 -4.84
C TRP A 31 -5.35 -13.92 -3.50
N ILE A 32 -5.56 -14.86 -2.58
CA ILE A 32 -4.78 -14.96 -1.35
C ILE A 32 -3.51 -15.76 -1.66
N VAL A 33 -2.38 -15.07 -1.75
CA VAL A 33 -1.07 -15.73 -1.84
C VAL A 33 -0.66 -16.19 -0.45
N THR A 34 -0.37 -17.49 -0.30
CA THR A 34 -0.06 -18.08 1.01
C THR A 34 1.35 -17.72 1.48
N ALA A 35 1.55 -17.70 2.80
CA ALA A 35 2.86 -17.50 3.41
C ALA A 35 3.89 -18.56 2.97
N ASP A 36 3.44 -19.78 2.69
CA ASP A 36 4.30 -20.85 2.16
C ASP A 36 4.76 -20.57 0.73
N ALA A 37 3.88 -20.07 -0.14
CA ALA A 37 4.26 -19.65 -1.49
C ALA A 37 5.25 -18.48 -1.47
N LEU A 38 5.17 -17.62 -0.45
CA LEU A 38 6.07 -16.49 -0.25
C LEU A 38 7.39 -16.85 0.47
N ARG A 39 7.52 -18.06 1.02
CA ARG A 39 8.72 -18.50 1.75
C ARG A 39 10.03 -18.29 0.98
N PRO A 40 10.12 -18.58 -0.34
CA PRO A 40 11.35 -18.35 -1.12
C PRO A 40 11.72 -16.88 -1.32
N TYR A 41 10.82 -15.95 -1.02
CA TYR A 41 10.99 -14.50 -1.23
C TYR A 41 11.16 -13.75 0.09
N ARG A 42 11.41 -14.46 1.19
CA ARG A 42 11.73 -13.85 2.48
C ARG A 42 13.06 -13.11 2.39
N VAL A 43 13.09 -11.94 3.03
CA VAL A 43 14.29 -11.13 3.23
C VAL A 43 14.29 -10.62 4.66
N SER A 44 15.47 -10.41 5.24
CA SER A 44 15.59 -9.84 6.57
C SER A 44 14.92 -8.47 6.64
N MET A 45 14.32 -8.17 7.79
CA MET A 45 13.84 -6.81 8.05
C MET A 45 14.98 -5.79 7.90
N PRO A 46 14.72 -4.58 7.38
CA PRO A 46 15.71 -3.52 7.34
C PRO A 46 16.31 -3.24 8.73
N GLU A 47 17.60 -2.92 8.75
CA GLU A 47 18.24 -2.42 9.95
C GLU A 47 17.57 -1.10 10.38
N ARG A 48 17.32 -0.98 11.68
CA ARG A 48 16.78 0.24 12.27
C ARG A 48 17.86 1.33 12.20
N PRO A 49 17.49 2.61 11.97
CA PRO A 49 18.45 3.71 11.96
C PRO A 49 19.28 3.79 13.25
N VAL A 50 20.50 4.32 13.13
CA VAL A 50 21.36 4.54 14.29
C VAL A 50 20.66 5.48 15.28
N GLY A 51 20.60 5.08 16.55
CA GLY A 51 19.94 5.84 17.63
C GLY A 51 18.43 5.59 17.76
N ASP A 52 17.84 4.77 16.90
CA ASP A 52 16.45 4.36 17.00
C ASP A 52 16.25 3.43 18.23
N PRO A 53 15.29 3.70 19.14
CA PRO A 53 15.06 2.85 20.29
C PRO A 53 14.75 1.40 19.88
N ALA A 54 15.27 0.47 20.67
CA ALA A 54 14.93 -0.93 20.54
C ALA A 54 13.44 -1.14 20.89
N PRO A 55 12.73 -2.01 20.15
CA PRO A 55 11.39 -2.43 20.55
C PRO A 55 11.40 -3.09 21.93
N LEU A 56 10.27 -2.99 22.64
CA LEU A 56 10.05 -3.73 23.89
C LEU A 56 10.22 -5.25 23.68
N PRO A 57 10.60 -6.02 24.71
CA PRO A 57 10.94 -7.44 24.56
C PRO A 57 9.90 -8.29 23.83
N TYR A 58 8.60 -8.04 24.04
CA TYR A 58 7.54 -8.81 23.37
C TYR A 58 7.44 -8.58 21.85
N LEU A 59 8.11 -7.56 21.31
CA LEU A 59 8.20 -7.27 19.87
C LEU A 59 9.57 -7.64 19.27
N GLN A 60 10.48 -8.22 20.06
CA GLN A 60 11.77 -8.67 19.57
C GLN A 60 11.61 -10.04 18.92
N VAL A 61 11.91 -10.13 17.63
CA VAL A 61 11.76 -11.34 16.81
C VAL A 61 13.14 -11.78 16.33
N PRO A 62 13.66 -12.94 16.77
CA PRO A 62 14.88 -13.50 16.21
C PRO A 62 14.71 -13.79 14.71
N ASP A 63 15.72 -13.46 13.91
CA ASP A 63 15.70 -13.63 12.45
C ASP A 63 14.45 -13.04 11.79
N ASP A 64 14.08 -11.82 12.21
CA ASP A 64 12.89 -11.14 11.71
C ASP A 64 12.98 -10.90 10.20
N HIS A 65 11.83 -11.06 9.54
CA HIS A 65 11.76 -11.05 8.09
C HIS A 65 10.49 -10.42 7.56
N THR A 66 10.60 -10.00 6.32
CA THR A 66 9.51 -9.56 5.47
C THR A 66 9.68 -10.23 4.09
N TRP A 67 8.99 -9.74 3.07
CA TRP A 67 9.03 -10.29 1.73
C TRP A 67 9.55 -9.28 0.71
N ALA A 68 10.36 -9.76 -0.25
CA ALA A 68 10.82 -8.99 -1.40
C ALA A 68 9.70 -8.83 -2.42
N LEU A 69 8.81 -7.85 -2.19
CA LEU A 69 7.70 -7.52 -3.08
C LEU A 69 7.93 -6.19 -3.80
N GLU A 70 7.75 -6.20 -5.11
CA GLU A 70 7.59 -5.00 -5.94
C GLU A 70 6.10 -4.67 -6.05
N LEU A 71 5.76 -3.41 -5.78
CA LEU A 71 4.39 -2.90 -5.78
C LEU A 71 4.28 -1.73 -6.75
N ASP A 72 3.46 -1.88 -7.78
CA ASP A 72 3.18 -0.83 -8.75
C ASP A 72 1.75 -0.29 -8.55
N VAL A 73 1.60 1.04 -8.64
CA VAL A 73 0.31 1.72 -8.72
C VAL A 73 0.16 2.30 -10.11
N LEU A 74 -0.89 1.87 -10.79
CA LEU A 74 -1.22 2.27 -12.15
C LEU A 74 -2.49 3.11 -12.15
N LEU A 75 -2.53 4.15 -12.99
CA LEU A 75 -3.66 5.05 -13.16
C LEU A 75 -4.04 5.13 -14.64
N ARG A 76 -5.34 5.09 -14.93
CA ARG A 76 -5.91 5.53 -16.22
C ARG A 76 -6.93 6.60 -15.95
N THR A 77 -6.85 7.70 -16.68
CA THR A 77 -7.92 8.70 -16.71
C THR A 77 -9.13 8.13 -17.45
N ALA A 78 -10.30 8.76 -17.29
CA ALA A 78 -11.50 8.41 -18.06
C ALA A 78 -11.20 8.41 -19.58
N ALA A 79 -10.55 9.46 -20.08
CA ALA A 79 -10.20 9.60 -21.49
C ALA A 79 -9.22 8.52 -21.98
N MET A 80 -8.21 8.16 -21.18
CA MET A 80 -7.31 7.04 -21.50
C MET A 80 -8.08 5.72 -21.60
N ARG A 81 -9.07 5.48 -20.72
CA ARG A 81 -9.88 4.25 -20.77
C ARG A 81 -10.75 4.19 -22.02
N GLU A 82 -11.39 5.29 -22.40
CA GLU A 82 -12.24 5.37 -23.60
C GLU A 82 -11.45 5.10 -24.88
N ARG A 83 -10.21 5.60 -24.97
CA ARG A 83 -9.32 5.35 -26.11
C ARG A 83 -8.65 3.96 -26.09
N GLY A 84 -8.76 3.22 -24.99
CA GLY A 84 -8.08 1.94 -24.82
C GLY A 84 -6.57 2.08 -24.54
N ASP A 85 -6.12 3.24 -24.06
CA ASP A 85 -4.72 3.51 -23.76
C ASP A 85 -4.22 2.63 -22.59
N ALA A 86 -2.91 2.33 -22.63
CA ALA A 86 -2.25 1.61 -21.56
C ALA A 86 -2.24 2.42 -20.26
N PRO A 87 -2.31 1.76 -19.08
CA PRO A 87 -2.26 2.45 -17.81
C PRO A 87 -0.90 3.08 -17.53
N PHE A 88 -0.90 4.27 -16.92
CA PHE A 88 0.32 4.99 -16.54
C PHE A 88 0.75 4.62 -15.12
N ARG A 89 2.00 4.24 -14.92
CA ARG A 89 2.53 3.92 -13.59
C ARG A 89 2.88 5.19 -12.83
N ILE A 90 2.12 5.48 -11.78
CA ILE A 90 2.29 6.69 -10.96
C ILE A 90 3.13 6.46 -9.70
N SER A 91 3.28 5.20 -9.28
CA SER A 91 4.13 4.82 -8.16
C SER A 91 4.71 3.41 -8.32
N ARG A 92 5.94 3.23 -7.84
CA ARG A 92 6.63 1.95 -7.70
C ARG A 92 7.36 1.90 -6.37
N ALA A 93 6.93 1.01 -5.48
CA ALA A 93 7.51 0.82 -4.16
C ALA A 93 8.08 -0.59 -4.00
N ARG A 94 8.98 -0.76 -3.01
CA ARG A 94 9.36 -2.09 -2.52
C ARG A 94 8.94 -2.28 -1.08
N PHE A 95 8.24 -3.39 -0.82
CA PHE A 95 7.68 -3.69 0.50
C PHE A 95 8.76 -3.81 1.57
N ASP A 96 9.86 -4.48 1.26
CA ASP A 96 11.00 -4.66 2.16
C ASP A 96 11.85 -3.39 2.39
N ARG A 97 11.59 -2.31 1.66
CA ARG A 97 12.22 -0.99 1.91
C ARG A 97 11.30 -0.03 2.64
N ALA A 98 9.99 -0.28 2.58
CA ALA A 98 8.97 0.60 3.14
C ALA A 98 8.49 0.16 4.53
N MET A 99 8.47 -1.15 4.80
CA MET A 99 8.01 -1.67 6.09
C MET A 99 9.05 -1.45 7.17
N TYR A 100 8.62 -0.80 8.25
CA TYR A 100 9.42 -0.60 9.46
C TYR A 100 9.08 -1.60 10.57
N TRP A 101 7.83 -2.07 10.62
CA TRP A 101 7.38 -3.15 11.50
C TRP A 101 7.12 -4.40 10.68
N SER A 102 7.58 -5.56 11.15
CA SER A 102 7.35 -6.82 10.44
C SER A 102 5.90 -7.29 10.59
N PRO A 103 5.41 -8.17 9.67
CA PRO A 103 4.10 -8.79 9.83
C PRO A 103 3.93 -9.51 11.18
N ALA A 104 5.01 -10.16 11.67
CA ALA A 104 5.01 -10.82 12.97
C ALA A 104 4.81 -9.83 14.13
N GLN A 105 5.46 -8.66 14.07
CA GLN A 105 5.29 -7.60 15.06
C GLN A 105 3.89 -6.99 15.01
N LEU A 106 3.31 -6.76 13.82
CA LEU A 106 1.95 -6.23 13.69
C LEU A 106 0.91 -7.15 14.34
N VAL A 107 0.99 -8.46 14.07
CA VAL A 107 0.10 -9.47 14.66
C VAL A 107 0.30 -9.57 16.17
N THR A 108 1.56 -9.64 16.61
CA THR A 108 1.91 -9.73 18.04
C THR A 108 1.41 -8.52 18.81
N HIS A 109 1.59 -7.30 18.27
CA HIS A 109 1.10 -6.08 18.90
C HIS A 109 -0.41 -6.05 18.99
N HIS A 110 -1.11 -6.44 17.92
CA HIS A 110 -2.58 -6.48 17.90
C HIS A 110 -3.15 -7.38 19.01
N ALA A 111 -2.55 -8.56 19.21
CA ALA A 111 -3.01 -9.52 20.23
C ALA A 111 -2.51 -9.22 21.65
N SER A 112 -1.61 -8.25 21.84
CA SER A 112 -0.88 -8.04 23.10
C SER A 112 -1.76 -7.64 24.29
N ASN A 113 -2.95 -7.07 24.04
CA ASN A 113 -3.90 -6.67 25.07
C ASN A 113 -5.01 -7.71 25.31
N GLY A 114 -4.90 -8.92 24.74
CA GLY A 114 -5.93 -9.95 24.79
C GLY A 114 -6.97 -9.86 23.67
N CYS A 115 -6.79 -8.98 22.68
CA CYS A 115 -7.63 -8.97 21.48
C CYS A 115 -7.56 -10.33 20.76
N ILE A 116 -8.73 -10.91 20.51
CA ILE A 116 -8.85 -12.22 19.88
C ILE A 116 -8.81 -12.03 18.37
N LEU A 117 -7.84 -12.66 17.71
CA LEU A 117 -7.79 -12.77 16.26
C LEU A 117 -8.61 -13.99 15.80
N SER A 118 -9.40 -13.80 14.74
CA SER A 118 -10.27 -14.82 14.14
C SER A 118 -9.81 -15.17 12.72
N ALA A 119 -10.18 -16.37 12.28
CA ALA A 119 -9.96 -16.77 10.90
C ALA A 119 -10.75 -15.85 9.95
N GLY A 120 -10.05 -15.29 8.96
CA GLY A 120 -10.63 -14.32 8.02
C GLY A 120 -10.39 -12.86 8.40
N ASP A 121 -9.80 -12.57 9.56
CA ASP A 121 -9.37 -11.21 9.90
C ASP A 121 -8.34 -10.70 8.88
N LEU A 122 -8.44 -9.42 8.55
CA LEU A 122 -7.58 -8.74 7.60
C LEU A 122 -6.85 -7.60 8.29
N LEU A 123 -5.52 -7.69 8.35
CA LEU A 123 -4.66 -6.65 8.90
C LEU A 123 -4.00 -5.87 7.75
N GLY A 124 -4.36 -4.60 7.63
CA GLY A 124 -3.71 -3.69 6.68
C GLY A 124 -2.30 -3.33 7.14
N THR A 125 -1.38 -3.21 6.19
CA THR A 125 0.03 -2.83 6.45
C THR A 125 0.20 -1.33 6.73
N GLY A 126 -0.83 -0.54 6.47
CA GLY A 126 -0.70 0.90 6.23
C GLY A 126 -0.24 1.20 4.80
N THR A 127 -0.18 2.49 4.46
CA THR A 127 0.32 2.95 3.16
C THR A 127 1.78 2.56 3.00
N ILE A 128 2.11 1.89 1.89
CA ILE A 128 3.49 1.48 1.58
C ILE A 128 4.18 2.57 0.78
N SER A 129 5.12 3.28 1.41
CA SER A 129 5.90 4.36 0.80
C SER A 129 7.40 4.08 0.95
N THR A 130 8.16 4.15 -0.14
CA THR A 130 9.64 4.21 -0.07
C THR A 130 10.12 5.67 -0.06
N PRO A 131 11.39 5.94 0.31
CA PRO A 131 11.90 7.30 0.42
C PRO A 131 11.85 8.10 -0.89
N GLU A 132 11.99 7.43 -2.03
CA GLU A 132 11.98 8.07 -3.34
C GLU A 132 10.59 8.64 -3.66
N PRO A 133 10.49 9.84 -4.27
CA PRO A 133 9.20 10.43 -4.64
C PRO A 133 8.31 9.47 -5.43
N GLU A 134 8.88 8.74 -6.40
CA GLU A 134 8.20 7.78 -7.27
C GLU A 134 7.72 6.52 -6.52
N GLY A 135 8.16 6.30 -5.29
CA GLY A 135 7.75 5.17 -4.46
C GLY A 135 6.80 5.53 -3.32
N ARG A 136 6.29 6.77 -3.27
CA ARG A 136 5.27 7.16 -2.28
C ARG A 136 3.93 6.47 -2.59
N GLY A 137 3.26 5.99 -1.54
CA GLY A 137 2.13 5.07 -1.64
C GLY A 137 0.75 5.71 -1.82
N CYS A 138 0.63 7.05 -1.74
CA CYS A 138 -0.63 7.73 -2.06
C CYS A 138 -0.42 9.07 -2.77
N LEU A 139 -1.48 9.55 -3.44
CA LEU A 139 -1.46 10.84 -4.16
C LEU A 139 -1.17 12.03 -3.24
N LEU A 140 -1.60 11.99 -1.98
CA LEU A 140 -1.30 13.03 -0.98
C LEU A 140 0.23 13.23 -0.83
N GLU A 141 0.97 12.13 -0.78
CA GLU A 141 2.42 12.14 -0.69
C GLU A 141 3.06 12.43 -2.06
N ARG A 142 2.61 11.75 -3.13
CA ARG A 142 3.17 11.90 -4.49
C ARG A 142 3.09 13.33 -5.00
N THR A 143 2.00 14.02 -4.68
CA THR A 143 1.72 15.37 -5.18
C THR A 143 2.02 16.46 -4.17
N TRP A 144 2.58 16.10 -3.01
CA TRP A 144 2.81 17.02 -1.89
C TRP A 144 1.55 17.85 -1.55
N ARG A 145 0.47 17.15 -1.19
CA ARG A 145 -0.85 17.73 -0.92
C ARG A 145 -1.41 18.53 -2.10
N GLY A 146 -1.19 18.01 -3.31
CA GLY A 146 -1.62 18.65 -4.54
C GLY A 146 -0.82 19.89 -4.90
N ARG A 147 0.34 20.18 -4.31
CA ARG A 147 1.22 21.27 -4.77
C ARG A 147 1.87 20.93 -6.11
N ASP A 148 2.38 19.70 -6.23
CA ASP A 148 3.21 19.21 -7.34
C ASP A 148 2.40 18.15 -8.12
N PRO A 149 1.64 18.51 -9.16
CA PRO A 149 0.76 17.56 -9.85
C PRO A 149 1.55 16.51 -10.65
N ILE A 150 0.91 15.35 -10.90
CA ILE A 150 1.43 14.33 -11.81
C ILE A 150 0.95 14.65 -13.22
N ALA A 151 1.87 14.87 -14.16
CA ALA A 151 1.54 14.97 -15.58
C ALA A 151 1.17 13.59 -16.15
N MET A 152 0.02 13.50 -16.79
CA MET A 152 -0.50 12.28 -17.39
C MET A 152 -0.18 12.21 -18.89
N PRO A 153 -0.06 11.00 -19.49
CA PRO A 153 0.27 10.84 -20.90
C PRO A 153 -0.75 11.42 -21.88
N ASP A 154 -2.00 11.63 -21.44
CA ASP A 154 -3.06 12.23 -22.24
C ASP A 154 -3.07 13.77 -22.19
N GLY A 155 -2.06 14.38 -21.58
CA GLY A 155 -1.92 15.83 -21.42
C GLY A 155 -2.67 16.40 -20.23
N THR A 156 -3.40 15.58 -19.47
CA THR A 156 -4.04 16.00 -18.21
C THR A 156 -3.06 15.97 -17.05
N GLU A 157 -3.49 16.43 -15.88
CA GLU A 157 -2.73 16.35 -14.64
C GLU A 157 -3.57 15.75 -13.51
N ARG A 158 -2.91 15.20 -12.48
CA ARG A 158 -3.56 14.65 -11.28
C ARG A 158 -2.93 15.18 -10.01
N ARG A 159 -3.77 15.77 -9.15
CA ARG A 159 -3.45 16.14 -7.76
C ARG A 159 -4.05 15.13 -6.80
N PHE A 160 -5.33 14.85 -7.01
CA PHE A 160 -6.08 13.73 -6.44
C PHE A 160 -6.80 13.00 -7.58
N LEU A 161 -7.60 11.99 -7.25
CA LEU A 161 -8.39 11.27 -8.24
C LEU A 161 -9.56 12.13 -8.72
N GLU A 162 -9.90 11.99 -9.98
CA GLU A 162 -11.10 12.56 -10.60
C GLU A 162 -12.11 11.46 -10.96
N ASP A 163 -13.36 11.84 -11.21
CA ASP A 163 -14.40 10.90 -11.64
C ASP A 163 -13.98 10.16 -12.93
N GLY A 164 -14.21 8.85 -12.95
CA GLY A 164 -13.84 7.97 -14.04
C GLY A 164 -12.38 7.50 -14.03
N ASP A 165 -11.53 8.01 -13.12
CA ASP A 165 -10.18 7.50 -12.94
C ASP A 165 -10.21 6.04 -12.46
N GLU A 166 -9.37 5.20 -13.06
CA GLU A 166 -9.16 3.82 -12.66
C GLU A 166 -7.79 3.64 -12.02
N VAL A 167 -7.78 3.18 -10.77
CA VAL A 167 -6.56 2.82 -10.04
C VAL A 167 -6.40 1.31 -10.06
N THR A 168 -5.21 0.83 -10.40
CA THR A 168 -4.84 -0.56 -10.21
C THR A 168 -3.58 -0.70 -9.36
N LEU A 169 -3.67 -1.47 -8.28
CA LEU A 169 -2.52 -1.99 -7.55
C LEU A 169 -2.09 -3.33 -8.14
N VAL A 170 -0.79 -3.49 -8.37
CA VAL A 170 -0.16 -4.73 -8.83
C VAL A 170 0.99 -5.08 -7.89
N GLY A 171 0.99 -6.30 -7.36
CA GLY A 171 2.06 -6.80 -6.49
C GLY A 171 2.74 -8.02 -7.09
N ARG A 172 4.05 -8.12 -6.93
CA ARG A 172 4.85 -9.28 -7.36
C ARG A 172 6.00 -9.55 -6.39
N ALA A 173 6.13 -10.78 -5.94
CA ALA A 173 7.31 -11.26 -5.25
C ALA A 173 8.42 -11.57 -6.26
N VAL A 174 9.64 -11.08 -5.98
CA VAL A 174 10.81 -11.23 -6.85
C VAL A 174 12.02 -11.70 -6.04
N ALA A 175 12.74 -12.69 -6.56
CA ALA A 175 13.96 -13.19 -5.96
C ALA A 175 14.92 -13.69 -7.06
N PRO A 176 16.25 -13.48 -6.91
CA PRO A 176 17.23 -13.95 -7.90
C PRO A 176 17.12 -15.46 -8.14
N GLY A 177 17.14 -15.87 -9.40
CA GLY A 177 17.07 -17.30 -9.79
C GLY A 177 15.73 -17.98 -9.50
N ARG A 178 14.68 -17.23 -9.13
CA ARG A 178 13.33 -17.74 -8.90
C ARG A 178 12.37 -17.17 -9.94
N PRO A 179 11.32 -17.91 -10.35
CA PRO A 179 10.21 -17.30 -11.09
C PRO A 179 9.60 -16.19 -10.23
N SER A 180 8.99 -15.18 -10.84
CA SER A 180 8.24 -14.19 -10.06
C SER A 180 6.86 -14.72 -9.68
N LEU A 181 6.37 -14.37 -8.49
CA LEU A 181 5.03 -14.74 -8.04
C LEU A 181 4.13 -13.50 -7.96
N GLY A 182 3.02 -13.49 -8.70
CA GLY A 182 2.10 -12.34 -8.76
C GLY A 182 0.90 -12.47 -7.82
N PHE A 183 0.33 -11.33 -7.42
CA PHE A 183 -0.87 -11.22 -6.58
C PHE A 183 -2.16 -10.94 -7.39
N GLY A 184 -2.06 -10.93 -8.73
CA GLY A 184 -3.14 -10.46 -9.59
C GLY A 184 -3.26 -8.93 -9.58
N ARG A 185 -4.49 -8.43 -9.77
CA ARG A 185 -4.79 -6.99 -9.83
C ARG A 185 -5.82 -6.65 -8.74
N CYS A 186 -5.64 -5.50 -8.10
CA CYS A 186 -6.65 -4.85 -7.27
C CYS A 186 -7.03 -3.54 -7.96
N THR A 187 -8.14 -3.55 -8.70
CA THR A 187 -8.58 -2.45 -9.57
C THR A 187 -9.90 -1.88 -9.09
N GLY A 188 -10.05 -0.55 -9.17
CA GLY A 188 -11.33 0.14 -8.98
C GLY A 188 -11.41 1.42 -9.82
N VAL A 189 -12.63 1.77 -10.22
CA VAL A 189 -12.95 3.00 -10.96
C VAL A 189 -13.71 3.93 -10.03
N VAL A 190 -13.30 5.20 -9.98
CA VAL A 190 -14.01 6.24 -9.24
C VAL A 190 -15.29 6.60 -10.01
N LEU A 191 -16.43 6.51 -9.36
CA LEU A 191 -17.71 6.97 -9.91
C LEU A 191 -18.01 8.36 -9.35
N PRO A 192 -18.80 9.18 -10.08
CA PRO A 192 -19.37 10.40 -9.52
C PRO A 192 -20.13 10.13 -8.22
N ALA A 193 -20.12 11.11 -7.31
CA ALA A 193 -20.80 11.07 -6.01
C ALA A 193 -22.33 11.01 -6.11
#